data_AF-A0A3P6R1R2-F1
#
_entry.id   AF-A0A3P6R1R2-F1
#
_cell.length_a   1.000
_cell.length_b   1.000
_cell.length_c   1.000
_cell.angle_alpha   90.00
_cell.angle_beta   90.00
_cell.angle_gamma   90.00
#
_symmetry.space_group_name_H-M   'P 1'
#
loop_
_entity.id
_entity.type
_entity.pdbx_description
1 polymer ?
#
loop_
_entity_poly.entity_id
_entity_poly.type
_entity_poly.pdbx_seq_one_letter_code
_entity_poly.pdbx_strand_id
1 'polypeptide(L)'
;MITLDHVMISSRYVLFYLISSNSGRASELIQPIKQMIQARNCLATESAKKASNLPLFDVKSDRSPARIRRLFGVAKKGKKKKAIEQCETAVVVLDVDSRDDSSPQTTFGESGWHFFAPMNSMAKSRLLRSLRYNSTPSLIVIETATRQIITTDGRRLIHDDPNGNTFPWLNPRTEQLFEGNVLRNVRTTDGQKKITTIDFKTLAPTVKGIYFGANWCNICRSEESFEQHFSTMPWLAFPFDHHKLTLFTRLYNVNGIPAFLILDEENNIITRHGRSAMLNDPQGKLFPWGAQPMYELNEHTLCRLRDEPSLVLFTEGSPEDVAFSVEVLRQSADSLFAERSEGLKRSPSKDSKESESQDENGNTTDSSNLTHSTNSVNSCASSDVSIPPWADPLQIFYTGEDPLCDLVLEGLGLGDAELPMLVIVDVIGGRMCVCDKPDVSTEIVKEFINDYKNGKTAMVPLPSTCQSSGMPSQVGGIPIRMIHQALGMGNSPSQNSIGSETVPLSSPSTNITNTEGMAKAVVI
;
A
#
# COMPACT_ATOMS: atom_id res chain seq x y z
N MET A 1 6.15 -11.10 -28.20
CA MET A 1 5.74 -10.75 -26.83
C MET A 1 6.52 -11.62 -25.85
N ILE A 2 6.95 -11.07 -24.73
CA ILE A 2 7.72 -11.76 -23.68
C ILE A 2 6.88 -11.72 -22.40
N THR A 3 6.94 -12.78 -21.58
CA THR A 3 6.21 -12.81 -20.31
C THR A 3 6.94 -12.00 -19.25
N LEU A 4 6.19 -11.39 -18.32
CA LEU A 4 6.79 -10.68 -17.18
C LEU A 4 7.68 -11.62 -16.34
N ASP A 5 7.27 -12.88 -16.17
CA ASP A 5 8.11 -13.90 -15.51
C ASP A 5 9.46 -14.08 -16.19
N HIS A 6 9.51 -14.02 -17.53
CA HIS A 6 10.78 -14.10 -18.24
C HIS A 6 11.66 -12.90 -17.93
N VAL A 7 11.11 -11.67 -17.96
CA VAL A 7 11.84 -10.44 -17.59
C VAL A 7 12.37 -10.51 -16.16
N MET A 8 11.55 -11.01 -15.23
CA MET A 8 11.94 -11.20 -13.83
C MET A 8 13.04 -12.26 -13.68
N ILE A 9 13.06 -13.31 -14.51
CA ILE A 9 14.11 -14.34 -14.46
C ILE A 9 15.40 -13.87 -15.15
N SER A 10 15.30 -13.04 -16.19
CA SER A 10 16.44 -12.58 -16.99
C SER A 10 17.18 -11.39 -16.40
N SER A 11 16.63 -10.73 -15.37
CA SER A 11 17.21 -9.50 -14.82
C SER A 11 17.37 -9.58 -13.32
N ARG A 12 18.41 -8.97 -12.74
CA ARG A 12 18.59 -8.91 -11.27
C ARG A 12 17.63 -7.91 -10.62
N TYR A 13 17.45 -6.76 -11.26
CA TYR A 13 16.52 -5.72 -10.83
C TYR A 13 15.56 -5.37 -11.96
N VAL A 14 14.28 -5.18 -11.62
CA VAL A 14 13.27 -4.70 -12.56
C VAL A 14 12.72 -3.37 -12.06
N LEU A 15 12.81 -2.36 -12.92
CA LEU A 15 12.31 -1.01 -12.69
C LEU A 15 10.93 -0.91 -13.34
N PHE A 16 9.89 -0.84 -12.50
CA PHE A 16 8.54 -0.53 -12.96
C PHE A 16 8.40 0.98 -13.07
N TYR A 17 8.26 1.48 -14.29
CA TYR A 17 7.97 2.87 -14.57
C TYR A 17 6.46 3.03 -14.85
N LEU A 18 5.74 3.60 -13.88
CA LEU A 18 4.31 3.78 -13.94
C LEU A 18 4.02 5.21 -14.41
N ILE A 19 3.31 5.32 -15.52
CA ILE A 19 2.99 6.59 -16.18
C ILE A 19 1.49 6.75 -16.36
N SER A 20 1.06 7.99 -16.54
CA SER A 20 -0.28 8.34 -17.04
C SER A 20 -0.05 9.02 -18.38
N SER A 21 -0.48 8.39 -19.47
CA SER A 21 -0.33 8.94 -20.83
C SER A 21 -1.09 10.24 -21.04
N ASN A 22 -2.16 10.47 -20.26
CA ASN A 22 -2.90 11.72 -20.23
C ASN A 22 -2.15 12.86 -19.51
N SER A 23 -1.08 12.54 -18.77
CA SER A 23 -0.24 13.52 -18.11
C SER A 23 0.94 13.95 -19.00
N GLY A 24 1.22 15.25 -19.07
CA GLY A 24 2.43 15.77 -19.72
C GLY A 24 3.75 15.38 -19.02
N ARG A 25 3.68 14.53 -17.99
CA ARG A 25 4.79 14.11 -17.12
C ARG A 25 5.28 12.69 -17.39
N ALA A 26 4.65 11.99 -18.33
CA ALA A 26 5.02 10.63 -18.71
C ALA A 26 6.45 10.50 -19.27
N SER A 27 7.08 11.61 -19.67
CA SER A 27 8.47 11.64 -20.15
C SER A 27 9.50 12.05 -19.08
N GLU A 28 9.06 12.46 -17.88
CA GLU A 28 9.90 13.07 -16.82
C GLU A 28 11.10 12.19 -16.43
N LEU A 29 10.91 10.87 -16.33
CA LEU A 29 11.95 9.95 -15.84
C LEU A 29 12.70 9.23 -16.97
N ILE A 30 12.35 9.47 -18.24
CA ILE A 30 12.98 8.75 -19.36
C ILE A 30 14.48 9.02 -19.41
N GLN A 31 14.87 10.29 -19.36
CA GLN A 31 16.28 10.69 -19.44
C GLN A 31 17.09 10.25 -18.20
N PRO A 32 16.62 10.49 -16.96
CA PRO A 32 17.28 9.99 -15.75
C PRO A 32 17.46 8.45 -15.73
N ILE A 33 16.43 7.68 -16.11
CA ILE A 33 16.52 6.21 -16.14
C ILE A 33 17.57 5.76 -17.15
N LYS A 34 17.62 6.37 -18.34
CA LYS A 34 18.64 6.06 -19.36
C LYS A 34 20.05 6.33 -18.85
N GLN A 35 20.27 7.51 -18.27
CA GLN A 35 21.58 7.91 -17.75
C GLN A 35 22.09 6.91 -16.71
N MET A 36 21.22 6.53 -15.75
CA MET A 36 21.56 5.57 -14.71
C MET A 36 21.90 4.19 -15.29
N ILE A 37 21.06 3.66 -16.19
CA ILE A 37 21.28 2.34 -16.80
C ILE A 37 22.58 2.31 -17.62
N GLN A 38 22.86 3.37 -18.39
CA GLN A 38 24.09 3.49 -19.16
C GLN A 38 25.32 3.52 -18.25
N ALA A 39 25.31 4.35 -17.20
CA ALA A 39 26.41 4.44 -16.24
C ALA A 39 26.71 3.08 -15.58
N ARG A 40 25.67 2.36 -15.16
CA ARG A 40 25.80 1.05 -14.53
C ARG A 40 26.29 -0.05 -15.48
N ASN A 41 25.76 -0.10 -16.70
CA ASN A 41 26.22 -1.07 -17.70
C ASN A 41 27.71 -0.86 -18.05
N CYS A 42 28.17 0.39 -18.15
CA CYS A 42 29.60 0.68 -18.31
C CYS A 42 30.43 0.16 -17.13
N LEU A 43 30.01 0.41 -15.88
CA LEU A 43 30.69 -0.09 -14.68
C LEU A 43 30.70 -1.63 -14.58
N ALA A 44 29.64 -2.30 -15.04
CA ALA A 44 29.58 -3.76 -15.09
C ALA A 44 30.62 -4.34 -16.08
N THR A 45 30.84 -3.68 -17.23
CA THR A 45 31.89 -4.10 -18.19
C THR A 45 33.31 -3.88 -17.66
N GLU A 46 33.53 -2.86 -16.82
CA GLU A 46 34.81 -2.64 -16.14
C GLU A 46 35.03 -3.58 -14.96
N SER A 47 33.97 -3.89 -14.21
CA SER A 47 33.99 -4.81 -13.08
C SER A 47 34.16 -6.27 -13.55
N ALA A 48 33.56 -6.66 -14.68
CA ALA A 48 33.78 -7.97 -15.30
C ALA A 48 35.23 -8.19 -15.75
N LYS A 49 35.97 -7.11 -16.07
CA LYS A 49 37.42 -7.17 -16.34
C LYS A 49 38.26 -7.32 -15.06
N LYS A 50 37.75 -6.92 -13.89
CA LYS A 50 38.41 -7.04 -12.58
C LYS A 50 38.02 -8.30 -11.80
N ALA A 51 36.82 -8.84 -12.02
CA ALA A 51 36.22 -9.91 -11.23
C ALA A 51 36.68 -11.33 -11.60
N SER A 52 37.71 -11.49 -12.43
CA SER A 52 38.31 -12.80 -12.70
C SER A 52 39.05 -13.40 -11.49
N ASN A 53 39.10 -12.71 -10.35
CA ASN A 53 39.73 -13.18 -9.10
C ASN A 53 38.94 -12.65 -7.88
N LEU A 54 37.97 -13.40 -7.33
CA LEU A 54 37.71 -13.63 -5.89
C LEU A 54 36.35 -14.35 -5.65
N PRO A 55 36.17 -15.07 -4.51
CA PRO A 55 35.06 -16.00 -4.30
C PRO A 55 33.80 -15.40 -3.66
N LEU A 56 32.71 -16.15 -3.84
CA LEU A 56 31.30 -15.89 -3.57
C LEU A 56 30.96 -15.91 -2.06
N PHE A 57 30.29 -14.88 -1.54
CA PHE A 57 29.73 -14.84 -0.17
C PHE A 57 28.21 -15.10 -0.16
N ASP A 58 27.79 -15.97 0.75
CA ASP A 58 26.41 -16.40 1.03
C ASP A 58 25.73 -15.44 2.02
N VAL A 59 24.53 -14.95 1.70
CA VAL A 59 23.72 -14.07 2.57
C VAL A 59 22.33 -14.69 2.75
N LYS A 60 22.04 -15.11 3.99
CA LYS A 60 20.72 -15.59 4.43
C LYS A 60 19.70 -14.45 4.33
N SER A 61 18.62 -14.70 3.58
CA SER A 61 17.55 -13.74 3.29
C SER A 61 16.35 -13.90 4.21
N ASP A 62 15.80 -12.77 4.63
CA ASP A 62 14.54 -12.68 5.38
C ASP A 62 13.35 -12.51 4.42
N ARG A 63 12.20 -13.11 4.78
CA ARG A 63 11.17 -13.57 3.82
C ARG A 63 10.28 -12.45 3.23
N SER A 64 9.93 -12.61 1.95
CA SER A 64 9.08 -11.73 1.12
C SER A 64 7.62 -11.56 1.59
N PRO A 65 6.94 -10.43 1.28
CA PRO A 65 5.49 -10.28 1.46
C PRO A 65 4.66 -11.26 0.61
N ALA A 66 3.55 -11.77 1.15
CA ALA A 66 2.74 -12.83 0.52
C ALA A 66 2.08 -12.43 -0.83
N ARG A 67 1.76 -11.15 -1.05
CA ARG A 67 1.01 -10.68 -2.22
C ARG A 67 1.75 -10.84 -3.55
N ILE A 68 3.05 -10.52 -3.59
CA ILE A 68 3.85 -10.63 -4.82
C ILE A 68 4.05 -12.11 -5.20
N ARG A 69 4.27 -12.98 -4.21
CA ARG A 69 4.39 -14.44 -4.46
C ARG A 69 3.12 -15.07 -5.03
N ARG A 70 1.93 -14.56 -4.69
CA ARG A 70 0.64 -15.09 -5.20
C ARG A 70 0.36 -14.67 -6.64
N LEU A 71 0.87 -13.52 -7.09
CA LEU A 71 0.69 -13.03 -8.46
C LEU A 71 1.60 -13.77 -9.45
N PHE A 72 2.78 -14.17 -9.01
CA PHE A 72 3.80 -14.84 -9.82
C PHE A 72 3.92 -16.31 -9.36
N GLY A 73 3.21 -17.22 -10.01
CA GLY A 73 3.09 -18.62 -9.61
C GLY A 73 4.39 -19.30 -9.15
N VAL A 74 4.24 -20.23 -8.20
CA VAL A 74 5.32 -21.11 -7.72
C VAL A 74 5.82 -21.97 -8.87
N ALA A 75 7.11 -21.85 -9.21
CA ALA A 75 7.71 -22.62 -10.30
C ALA A 75 7.65 -24.13 -10.00
N LYS A 76 6.92 -24.89 -10.82
CA LYS A 76 7.04 -26.35 -10.87
C LYS A 76 8.41 -26.72 -11.43
N LYS A 77 9.16 -27.58 -10.73
CA LYS A 77 10.47 -28.09 -11.17
C LYS A 77 10.32 -28.88 -12.48
N GLY A 78 11.01 -28.46 -13.55
CA GLY A 78 11.06 -29.21 -14.81
C GLY A 78 12.12 -28.72 -15.81
N LYS A 79 13.18 -29.53 -15.94
CA LYS A 79 14.19 -29.71 -17.03
C LYS A 79 15.13 -28.54 -17.43
N LYS A 80 16.42 -28.90 -17.55
CA LYS A 80 17.66 -28.15 -17.87
C LYS A 80 17.45 -26.71 -18.41
N LYS A 81 17.69 -25.72 -17.56
CA LYS A 81 17.79 -24.30 -17.96
C LYS A 81 19.08 -24.06 -18.72
N LYS A 82 18.96 -23.64 -19.99
CA LYS A 82 20.00 -22.92 -20.73
C LYS A 82 20.43 -21.72 -19.86
N ALA A 83 21.72 -21.44 -19.72
CA ALA A 83 22.18 -20.27 -18.96
C ALA A 83 21.54 -19.02 -19.57
N ILE A 84 20.60 -18.42 -18.84
CA ILE A 84 19.96 -17.17 -19.25
C ILE A 84 20.99 -16.09 -18.94
N GLU A 85 21.39 -15.35 -19.97
CA GLU A 85 22.24 -14.18 -19.82
C GLU A 85 21.52 -13.19 -18.91
N GLN A 86 22.07 -12.96 -17.71
CA GLN A 86 21.39 -12.20 -16.66
C GLN A 86 21.76 -10.72 -16.80
N CYS A 87 20.82 -9.90 -17.29
CA CYS A 87 21.00 -8.45 -17.33
C CYS A 87 20.94 -7.87 -15.91
N GLU A 88 21.69 -6.80 -15.65
CA GLU A 88 21.65 -6.18 -14.31
C GLU A 88 20.30 -5.53 -14.02
N THR A 89 19.77 -4.78 -15.00
CA THR A 89 18.52 -4.02 -14.87
C THR A 89 17.65 -4.20 -16.11
N ALA A 90 16.33 -4.27 -15.92
CA ALA A 90 15.33 -4.15 -16.98
C ALA A 90 14.27 -3.12 -16.60
N VAL A 91 13.72 -2.43 -17.60
CA VAL A 91 12.67 -1.43 -17.40
C VAL A 91 11.36 -1.98 -17.96
N VAL A 92 10.33 -1.91 -17.13
CA VAL A 92 8.96 -2.28 -17.50
C VAL A 92 8.07 -1.07 -17.33
N VAL A 93 7.48 -0.59 -18.41
CA VAL A 93 6.57 0.56 -18.42
C VAL A 93 5.12 0.09 -18.32
N LEU A 94 4.37 0.68 -17.40
CA LEU A 94 2.94 0.45 -17.21
C LEU A 94 2.20 1.78 -17.31
N ASP A 95 1.30 1.91 -18.29
CA ASP A 95 0.39 3.04 -18.36
C ASP A 95 -0.85 2.77 -17.49
N VAL A 96 -1.02 3.56 -16.44
CA VAL A 96 -2.14 3.45 -15.49
C VAL A 96 -3.47 3.85 -16.11
N ASP A 97 -3.47 4.60 -17.23
CA ASP A 97 -4.68 5.04 -17.92
C ASP A 97 -5.06 4.16 -19.11
N SER A 98 -4.17 3.24 -19.52
CA SER A 98 -4.43 2.34 -20.65
C SER A 98 -5.73 1.56 -20.45
N ARG A 99 -6.62 1.64 -21.46
CA ARG A 99 -7.89 0.91 -21.51
C ARG A 99 -7.68 -0.48 -22.10
N ASP A 100 -8.56 -1.42 -21.76
CA ASP A 100 -8.50 -2.83 -22.18
C ASP A 100 -8.38 -2.96 -23.73
N ASP A 101 -8.97 -2.03 -24.48
CA ASP A 101 -9.00 -2.01 -25.96
C ASP A 101 -7.94 -1.11 -26.61
N SER A 102 -7.15 -0.39 -25.82
CA SER A 102 -6.10 0.48 -26.40
C SER A 102 -4.88 -0.34 -26.78
N SER A 103 -4.53 -0.35 -28.07
CA SER A 103 -3.20 -0.79 -28.50
C SER A 103 -2.15 -0.04 -27.69
N PRO A 104 -1.07 -0.68 -27.19
CA PRO A 104 -0.06 0.01 -26.41
C PRO A 104 0.41 1.23 -27.19
N GLN A 105 0.09 2.43 -26.72
CA GLN A 105 0.53 3.65 -27.37
C GLN A 105 2.05 3.69 -27.22
N THR A 106 2.76 3.39 -28.29
CA THR A 106 4.22 3.39 -28.39
C THR A 106 4.79 4.81 -28.43
N THR A 107 4.11 5.79 -27.84
CA THR A 107 4.56 7.19 -27.80
C THR A 107 5.91 7.35 -27.11
N PHE A 108 6.32 6.35 -26.31
CA PHE A 108 7.60 6.31 -25.58
C PHE A 108 8.46 5.09 -25.96
N GLY A 109 8.44 4.67 -27.23
CA GLY A 109 9.10 3.45 -27.71
C GLY A 109 10.63 3.45 -27.60
N GLU A 110 11.15 3.32 -26.38
CA GLU A 110 12.57 3.23 -26.08
C GLU A 110 13.10 1.82 -26.38
N SER A 111 14.20 1.75 -27.14
CA SER A 111 14.84 0.48 -27.47
C SER A 111 15.28 -0.26 -26.21
N GLY A 112 14.77 -1.47 -26.01
CA GLY A 112 15.12 -2.33 -24.87
C GLY A 112 14.22 -2.19 -23.64
N TRP A 113 13.24 -1.29 -23.65
CA TRP A 113 12.23 -1.21 -22.59
C TRP A 113 11.06 -2.15 -22.89
N HIS A 114 10.50 -2.77 -21.86
CA HIS A 114 9.33 -3.62 -21.98
C HIS A 114 8.07 -2.81 -21.66
N PHE A 115 7.05 -2.90 -22.50
CA PHE A 115 5.75 -2.29 -22.25
C PHE A 115 4.77 -3.38 -21.83
N PHE A 116 4.02 -3.14 -20.76
CA PHE A 116 2.94 -4.04 -20.40
C PHE A 116 1.91 -4.10 -21.52
N ALA A 117 1.51 -5.32 -21.87
CA ALA A 117 0.35 -5.52 -22.70
C ALA A 117 -0.92 -5.05 -21.96
N PRO A 118 -1.97 -4.63 -22.70
CA PRO A 118 -3.27 -4.37 -22.10
C PRO A 118 -3.71 -5.55 -21.22
N MET A 119 -4.22 -5.21 -20.05
CA MET A 119 -4.61 -6.16 -19.01
C MET A 119 -5.98 -5.76 -18.48
N ASN A 120 -6.81 -6.75 -18.16
CA ASN A 120 -8.11 -6.47 -17.57
C ASN A 120 -7.96 -5.64 -16.29
N SER A 121 -8.98 -4.85 -15.99
CA SER A 121 -8.95 -3.92 -14.86
C SER A 121 -8.59 -4.54 -13.52
N MET A 122 -9.08 -5.75 -13.25
CA MET A 122 -8.85 -6.41 -11.97
C MET A 122 -7.38 -6.82 -11.83
N ALA A 123 -6.78 -7.39 -12.88
CA ALA A 123 -5.36 -7.72 -12.92
C ALA A 123 -4.49 -6.46 -12.81
N LYS A 124 -4.89 -5.36 -13.45
CA LYS A 124 -4.22 -4.05 -13.37
C LYS A 124 -4.24 -3.49 -11.96
N SER A 125 -5.41 -3.41 -11.33
CA SER A 125 -5.56 -2.97 -9.93
C SER A 125 -4.71 -3.81 -8.98
N ARG A 126 -4.74 -5.14 -9.15
CA ARG A 126 -3.92 -6.07 -8.34
C ARG A 126 -2.44 -5.79 -8.50
N LEU A 127 -1.99 -5.59 -9.73
CA LEU A 127 -0.60 -5.24 -9.99
C LEU A 127 -0.25 -3.90 -9.33
N LEU A 128 -1.02 -2.84 -9.56
CA LEU A 128 -0.78 -1.51 -8.98
C LEU A 128 -0.72 -1.55 -7.44
N ARG A 129 -1.66 -2.24 -6.78
CA ARG A 129 -1.64 -2.44 -5.32
C ARG A 129 -0.44 -3.28 -4.87
N SER A 130 -0.09 -4.34 -5.62
CA SER A 130 1.09 -5.16 -5.30
C SER A 130 2.39 -4.38 -5.40
N LEU A 131 2.45 -3.40 -6.31
CA LEU A 131 3.56 -2.48 -6.49
C LEU A 131 3.56 -1.34 -5.45
N ARG A 132 2.51 -1.21 -4.63
CA ARG A 132 2.29 -0.05 -3.73
C ARG A 132 2.24 1.27 -4.50
N TYR A 133 1.60 1.26 -5.66
CA TYR A 133 1.39 2.44 -6.48
C TYR A 133 0.63 3.53 -5.70
N ASN A 134 1.08 4.77 -5.84
CA ASN A 134 0.44 5.95 -5.29
C ASN A 134 0.05 6.89 -6.44
N SER A 135 1.02 7.56 -7.07
CA SER A 135 0.75 8.55 -8.11
C SER A 135 1.70 8.42 -9.29
N THR A 136 1.32 8.99 -10.43
CA THR A 136 2.18 9.09 -11.61
C THR A 136 2.92 10.43 -11.66
N PRO A 137 4.11 10.49 -12.29
CA PRO A 137 4.95 9.34 -12.63
C PRO A 137 5.54 8.68 -11.36
N SER A 138 5.70 7.36 -11.39
CA SER A 138 6.30 6.56 -10.29
C SER A 138 7.36 5.61 -10.83
N LEU A 139 8.45 5.43 -10.08
CA LEU A 139 9.51 4.47 -10.39
C LEU A 139 9.71 3.53 -9.20
N ILE A 140 9.42 2.25 -9.40
CA ILE A 140 9.41 1.23 -8.35
C ILE A 140 10.46 0.19 -8.71
N VAL A 141 11.37 -0.08 -7.78
CA VAL A 141 12.47 -1.02 -7.99
C VAL A 141 12.17 -2.33 -7.28
N ILE A 142 12.23 -3.43 -8.03
CA ILE A 142 12.03 -4.79 -7.51
C ILE A 142 13.30 -5.60 -7.70
N GLU A 143 13.72 -6.27 -6.65
CA GLU A 143 14.75 -7.32 -6.74
C GLU A 143 14.08 -8.64 -7.14
N THR A 144 14.55 -9.24 -8.23
CA THR A 144 13.86 -10.38 -8.84
C THR A 144 14.07 -11.69 -8.11
N ALA A 145 15.24 -11.87 -7.47
CA ALA A 145 15.58 -13.07 -6.71
C ALA A 145 14.65 -13.27 -5.51
N THR A 146 14.40 -12.20 -4.76
CA THR A 146 13.54 -12.20 -3.57
C THR A 146 12.10 -11.80 -3.89
N ARG A 147 11.86 -11.22 -5.08
CA ARG A 147 10.61 -10.57 -5.49
C ARG A 147 10.16 -9.51 -4.48
N GLN A 148 11.10 -8.81 -3.86
CA GLN A 148 10.84 -7.74 -2.91
C GLN A 148 10.91 -6.38 -3.59
N ILE A 149 9.99 -5.51 -3.22
CA ILE A 149 10.09 -4.09 -3.54
C ILE A 149 11.25 -3.53 -2.72
N ILE A 150 12.28 -3.08 -3.40
CA ILE A 150 13.42 -2.41 -2.79
C ILE A 150 13.03 -0.98 -2.41
N THR A 151 12.40 -0.27 -3.33
CA THR A 151 11.92 1.09 -3.09
C THR A 151 10.74 1.44 -3.99
N THR A 152 9.78 2.18 -3.45
CA THR A 152 8.68 2.84 -4.17
C THR A 152 9.01 4.30 -4.51
N ASP A 153 10.10 4.81 -3.95
CA ASP A 153 10.54 6.21 -4.03
C ASP A 153 11.64 6.42 -5.09
N GLY A 154 11.74 5.51 -6.05
CA GLY A 154 12.78 5.54 -7.09
C GLY A 154 12.75 6.83 -7.91
N ARG A 155 11.60 7.50 -8.00
CA ARG A 155 11.46 8.78 -8.69
C ARG A 155 12.27 9.90 -8.03
N ARG A 156 12.27 10.00 -6.70
CA ARG A 156 13.11 10.99 -6.00
C ARG A 156 14.58 10.56 -6.05
N LEU A 157 14.83 9.29 -5.75
CA LEU A 157 16.18 8.74 -5.61
C LEU A 157 16.99 8.81 -6.90
N ILE A 158 16.35 8.71 -8.07
CA ILE A 158 17.06 8.84 -9.34
C ILE A 158 17.52 10.28 -9.63
N HIS A 159 16.86 11.28 -9.05
CA HIS A 159 17.33 12.67 -9.15
C HIS A 159 18.47 12.95 -8.16
N ASP A 160 18.43 12.34 -6.98
CA ASP A 160 19.49 12.45 -5.96
C ASP A 160 20.75 11.64 -6.35
N ASP A 161 20.58 10.55 -7.08
CA ASP A 161 21.64 9.66 -7.58
C ASP A 161 21.50 9.37 -9.09
N PRO A 162 21.73 10.36 -9.98
CA PRO A 162 21.53 10.21 -11.43
C PRO A 162 22.42 9.15 -12.09
N ASN A 163 23.56 8.83 -11.46
CA ASN A 163 24.50 7.83 -11.95
C ASN A 163 24.26 6.44 -11.32
N GLY A 164 23.36 6.32 -10.35
CA GLY A 164 23.06 5.06 -9.69
C GLY A 164 24.23 4.49 -8.87
N ASN A 165 25.04 5.35 -8.26
CA ASN A 165 26.19 4.97 -7.43
C ASN A 165 25.75 4.17 -6.20
N THR A 166 24.56 4.45 -5.68
CA THR A 166 23.94 3.79 -4.51
C THR A 166 22.78 2.87 -4.89
N PHE A 167 22.49 2.72 -6.19
CA PHE A 167 21.48 1.78 -6.69
C PHE A 167 21.83 0.34 -6.27
N PRO A 168 20.86 -0.46 -5.75
CA PRO A 168 19.41 -0.37 -5.94
C PRO A 168 18.65 0.51 -4.93
N TRP A 169 19.34 1.39 -4.18
CA TRP A 169 18.74 2.25 -3.17
C TRP A 169 18.02 1.46 -2.08
N LEU A 170 18.73 0.51 -1.47
CA LEU A 170 18.19 -0.31 -0.39
C LEU A 170 17.67 0.57 0.75
N ASN A 171 16.51 0.20 1.30
CA ASN A 171 16.07 0.74 2.58
C ASN A 171 16.84 0.02 3.70
N PRO A 172 17.27 0.74 4.76
CA PRO A 172 17.84 0.12 5.95
C PRO A 172 16.80 -0.75 6.64
N ARG A 173 17.27 -1.67 7.48
CA ARG A 173 16.36 -2.50 8.27
C ARG A 173 15.67 -1.66 9.34
N THR A 174 14.45 -2.07 9.71
CA THR A 174 13.67 -1.37 10.75
C THR A 174 14.48 -1.22 12.03
N GLU A 175 15.19 -2.26 12.47
CA GLU A 175 15.95 -2.23 13.73
C GLU A 175 17.02 -1.15 13.72
N GLN A 176 17.75 -1.00 12.61
CA GLN A 176 18.81 0.00 12.44
C GLN A 176 18.27 1.43 12.58
N LEU A 177 17.03 1.65 12.16
CA LEU A 177 16.44 2.98 12.17
C LEU A 177 15.96 3.39 13.57
N PHE A 178 15.57 2.42 14.39
CA PHE A 178 15.22 2.62 15.81
C PHE A 178 16.43 2.58 16.74
N GLU A 179 17.64 2.40 16.23
CA GLU A 179 18.85 2.53 17.04
C GLU A 179 19.15 3.98 17.40
N GLY A 180 19.79 4.14 18.56
CA GLY A 180 20.25 5.42 19.09
C GLY A 180 19.30 6.02 20.11
N ASN A 181 19.47 7.32 20.31
CA ASN A 181 18.78 8.03 21.38
C ASN A 181 17.50 8.70 20.88
N VAL A 182 16.57 8.89 21.80
CA VAL A 182 15.43 9.79 21.70
C VAL A 182 15.53 10.88 22.75
N LEU A 183 14.97 12.03 22.44
CA LEU A 183 14.90 13.19 23.30
C LEU A 183 13.57 13.18 24.06
N ARG A 184 13.61 13.57 25.34
CA ARG A 184 12.42 13.82 26.15
C ARG A 184 12.48 15.23 26.72
N ASN A 185 11.39 15.96 26.58
CA ASN A 185 11.22 17.26 27.21
C ASN A 185 10.71 17.07 28.65
N VAL A 186 11.53 17.38 29.66
CA VAL A 186 11.17 17.31 31.07
C VAL A 186 11.04 18.72 31.62
N ARG A 187 9.92 19.02 32.29
CA ARG A 187 9.76 20.24 33.08
C ARG A 187 10.29 20.00 34.49
N THR A 188 11.31 20.75 34.90
CA THR A 188 11.86 20.70 36.25
C THR A 188 10.89 21.39 37.23
N THR A 189 10.99 21.10 38.53
CA THR A 189 10.20 21.74 39.61
C THR A 189 10.21 23.27 39.57
N ASP A 190 11.28 23.85 39.04
CA ASP A 190 11.49 25.30 38.96
C ASP A 190 10.92 25.92 37.66
N GLY A 191 10.17 25.14 36.86
CA GLY A 191 9.66 25.55 35.56
C GLY A 191 10.70 25.59 34.44
N GLN A 192 11.98 25.33 34.74
CA GLN A 192 13.05 25.27 33.75
C GLN A 192 12.94 23.99 32.90
N LYS A 193 12.97 24.18 31.58
CA LYS A 193 12.93 23.09 30.60
C LYS A 193 14.29 22.38 30.57
N LYS A 194 14.29 21.05 30.69
CA LYS A 194 15.48 20.22 30.53
C LYS A 194 15.20 19.13 29.51
N ILE A 195 15.99 19.10 28.44
CA ILE A 195 15.97 18.01 27.48
C ILE A 195 16.82 16.87 28.06
N THR A 196 16.25 15.68 28.15
CA THR A 196 16.97 14.46 28.54
C THR A 196 17.04 13.50 27.38
N THR A 197 18.17 12.83 27.28
CA THR A 197 18.45 11.84 26.24
C THR A 197 18.21 10.45 26.82
N ILE A 198 17.44 9.62 26.12
CA ILE A 198 17.07 8.27 26.53
C ILE A 198 17.44 7.33 25.37
N ASP A 199 18.10 6.21 25.66
CA ASP A 199 18.33 5.19 24.64
C ASP A 199 16.98 4.55 24.25
N PHE A 200 16.66 4.51 22.96
CA PHE A 200 15.42 3.94 22.46
C PHE A 200 15.20 2.50 22.95
N LYS A 201 16.27 1.71 23.07
CA LYS A 201 16.20 0.30 23.51
C LYS A 201 15.73 0.14 24.97
N THR A 202 15.81 1.20 25.77
CA THR A 202 15.37 1.20 27.17
C THR A 202 13.90 1.57 27.34
N LEU A 203 13.22 1.97 26.27
CA LEU A 203 11.78 2.21 26.29
C LEU A 203 11.04 0.88 26.53
N ALA A 204 9.91 0.98 27.24
CA ALA A 204 9.06 -0.20 27.46
C ALA A 204 8.60 -0.77 26.11
N PRO A 205 8.55 -2.11 25.96
CA PRO A 205 7.99 -2.75 24.77
C PRO A 205 6.48 -2.53 24.78
N THR A 206 6.04 -1.42 24.20
CA THR A 206 4.62 -1.09 24.06
C THR A 206 4.33 -0.55 22.67
N VAL A 207 3.05 -0.35 22.37
CA VAL A 207 2.58 0.28 21.14
C VAL A 207 3.19 1.68 21.00
N LYS A 208 3.70 2.00 19.80
CA LYS A 208 4.39 3.26 19.52
C LYS A 208 3.62 4.08 18.50
N GLY A 209 3.35 5.35 18.80
CA GLY A 209 2.85 6.32 17.84
C GLY A 209 4.00 7.11 17.25
N ILE A 210 4.25 7.01 15.94
CA ILE A 210 5.29 7.78 15.25
C ILE A 210 4.64 8.94 14.48
N TYR A 211 4.94 10.17 14.88
CA TYR A 211 4.42 11.37 14.26
C TYR A 211 5.42 12.01 13.30
N PHE A 212 5.00 12.18 12.05
CA PHE A 212 5.75 12.86 11.01
C PHE A 212 5.23 14.29 10.88
N GLY A 213 5.99 15.23 11.44
CA GLY A 213 5.73 16.66 11.31
C GLY A 213 5.95 17.20 9.89
N ALA A 214 5.35 18.36 9.59
CA ALA A 214 5.38 18.96 8.27
C ALA A 214 6.77 19.54 7.91
N ASN A 215 7.56 18.83 7.10
CA ASN A 215 8.87 19.25 6.57
C ASN A 215 8.81 20.44 5.55
N TRP A 216 7.61 20.91 5.19
CA TRP A 216 7.40 22.01 4.22
C TRP A 216 7.20 23.39 4.86
N CYS A 217 7.12 23.46 6.20
CA CYS A 217 7.28 24.73 6.87
C CYS A 217 8.76 25.16 6.77
N ASN A 218 9.04 26.37 6.27
CA ASN A 218 10.41 26.92 6.20
C ASN A 218 11.13 26.88 7.56
N ILE A 219 10.36 26.90 8.64
CA ILE A 219 10.83 26.81 10.02
C ILE A 219 11.44 25.40 10.20
N CYS A 220 10.72 24.31 9.91
CA CYS A 220 11.13 22.90 10.15
C CYS A 220 12.36 22.38 9.37
N ARG A 221 13.01 23.19 8.53
CA ARG A 221 14.23 22.82 7.79
C ARG A 221 15.52 23.03 8.58
N SER A 222 15.44 23.73 9.72
CA SER A 222 16.59 23.99 10.60
C SER A 222 16.48 23.22 11.91
N GLU A 223 17.62 22.88 12.48
CA GLU A 223 17.71 22.31 13.83
C GLU A 223 17.08 23.24 14.87
N GLU A 224 17.30 24.56 14.76
CA GLU A 224 16.72 25.57 15.66
C GLU A 224 15.19 25.52 15.71
N SER A 225 14.53 25.37 14.56
CA SER A 225 13.08 25.23 14.52
C SER A 225 12.61 23.91 15.09
N PHE A 226 13.33 22.82 14.85
CA PHE A 226 13.00 21.54 15.43
C PHE A 226 13.00 21.65 16.95
N GLU A 227 14.04 22.26 17.52
CA GLU A 227 14.14 22.50 18.96
C GLU A 227 13.00 23.37 19.48
N GLN A 228 12.68 24.48 18.79
CA GLN A 228 11.58 25.35 19.19
C GLN A 228 10.25 24.59 19.22
N HIS A 229 9.96 23.81 18.18
CA HIS A 229 8.73 23.03 18.07
C HIS A 229 8.69 21.91 19.12
N PHE A 230 9.76 21.12 19.23
CA PHE A 230 9.91 20.05 20.22
C PHE A 230 9.73 20.58 21.66
N SER A 231 10.18 21.81 21.93
CA SER A 231 10.02 22.45 23.24
C SER A 231 8.57 22.71 23.66
N THR A 232 7.62 22.67 22.71
CA THR A 232 6.18 22.82 22.94
C THR A 232 5.47 21.50 23.18
N MET A 233 6.12 20.38 22.87
CA MET A 233 5.52 19.05 22.86
C MET A 233 5.90 18.24 24.12
N PRO A 234 4.97 17.43 24.66
CA PRO A 234 5.23 16.54 25.79
C PRO A 234 5.79 15.16 25.39
N TRP A 235 5.77 14.83 24.10
CA TRP A 235 6.18 13.52 23.56
C TRP A 235 7.71 13.40 23.38
N LEU A 236 8.16 12.19 23.05
CA LEU A 236 9.55 11.96 22.65
C LEU A 236 9.80 12.54 21.25
N ALA A 237 11.07 12.64 20.86
CA ALA A 237 11.44 12.90 19.46
C ALA A 237 12.78 12.23 19.14
N PHE A 238 12.99 11.85 17.88
CA PHE A 238 14.34 11.58 17.40
C PHE A 238 15.14 12.88 17.31
N PRO A 239 16.46 12.86 17.58
CA PRO A 239 17.33 14.00 17.28
C PRO A 239 17.18 14.45 15.83
N PHE A 240 17.40 15.73 15.58
CA PHE A 240 17.28 16.30 14.24
C PHE A 240 18.27 15.63 13.28
N ASP A 241 17.74 14.86 12.34
CA ASP A 241 18.50 14.17 11.31
C ASP A 241 17.64 14.00 10.04
N HIS A 242 17.97 14.78 9.01
CA HIS A 242 17.23 14.76 7.74
C HIS A 242 17.35 13.44 6.98
N HIS A 243 18.50 12.76 7.12
CA HIS A 243 18.72 11.46 6.50
C HIS A 243 17.87 10.40 7.20
N LYS A 244 17.88 10.35 8.53
CA LYS A 244 17.03 9.44 9.33
C LYS A 244 15.53 9.67 9.06
N LEU A 245 15.09 10.93 8.99
CA LEU A 245 13.71 11.27 8.59
C LEU A 245 13.36 10.72 7.21
N THR A 246 14.23 10.96 6.22
CA THR A 246 14.07 10.45 4.85
C THR A 246 13.95 8.93 4.81
N LEU A 247 14.77 8.23 5.59
CA LEU A 247 14.74 6.78 5.73
C LEU A 247 13.43 6.29 6.39
N PHE A 248 12.93 6.96 7.43
CA PHE A 248 11.64 6.63 8.06
C PHE A 248 10.47 6.81 7.10
N THR A 249 10.43 7.94 6.38
CA THR A 249 9.41 8.22 5.36
C THR A 249 9.39 7.13 4.29
N ARG A 250 10.57 6.66 3.85
CA ARG A 250 10.71 5.58 2.86
C ARG A 250 10.29 4.22 3.41
N LEU A 251 10.86 3.81 4.55
CA LEU A 251 10.60 2.51 5.19
C LEU A 251 9.09 2.33 5.44
N TYR A 252 8.47 3.36 6.00
CA TYR A 252 7.06 3.36 6.29
C TYR A 252 6.20 3.97 5.18
N ASN A 253 6.68 4.14 3.95
CA ASN A 253 5.90 4.57 2.79
C ASN A 253 4.89 5.71 3.11
N VAL A 254 5.38 6.76 3.77
CA VAL A 254 4.58 7.90 4.22
C VAL A 254 4.34 8.82 3.01
N ASN A 255 3.09 8.87 2.54
CA ASN A 255 2.72 9.50 1.27
C ASN A 255 2.14 10.92 1.42
N GLY A 256 2.35 11.55 2.57
CA GLY A 256 1.84 12.88 2.89
C GLY A 256 2.11 13.19 4.35
N ILE A 257 2.11 14.48 4.69
CA ILE A 257 2.35 14.97 6.05
C ILE A 257 1.38 16.11 6.34
N PRO A 258 0.94 16.27 7.61
CA PRO A 258 1.32 15.49 8.79
C PRO A 258 0.78 14.05 8.75
N ALA A 259 1.61 13.08 9.17
CA ALA A 259 1.22 11.67 9.26
C ALA A 259 1.45 11.13 10.66
N PHE A 260 0.60 10.20 11.10
CA PHE A 260 0.73 9.55 12.39
C PHE A 260 0.52 8.06 12.21
N LEU A 261 1.57 7.29 12.47
CA LEU A 261 1.60 5.83 12.33
C LEU A 261 1.49 5.20 13.72
N ILE A 262 0.78 4.09 13.81
CA ILE A 262 0.78 3.25 15.01
C ILE A 262 1.54 1.98 14.71
N LEU A 263 2.50 1.67 15.57
CA LEU A 263 3.37 0.51 15.49
C LEU A 263 3.19 -0.40 16.70
N ASP A 264 3.38 -1.70 16.51
CA ASP A 264 3.42 -2.67 17.60
C ASP A 264 4.75 -2.61 18.39
N GLU A 265 4.92 -3.56 19.31
CA GLU A 265 6.10 -3.66 20.17
C GLU A 265 7.37 -3.95 19.35
N GLU A 266 7.22 -4.68 18.24
CA GLU A 266 8.25 -5.05 17.28
C GLU A 266 8.50 -4.00 16.18
N ASN A 267 7.81 -2.85 16.21
CA ASN A 267 7.88 -1.77 15.22
C ASN A 267 7.25 -2.08 13.85
N ASN A 268 6.40 -3.11 13.75
CA ASN A 268 5.54 -3.32 12.59
C ASN A 268 4.33 -2.39 12.64
N ILE A 269 3.81 -2.05 11.47
CA ILE A 269 2.67 -1.14 11.37
C ILE A 269 1.39 -1.84 11.79
N ILE A 270 0.72 -1.28 12.80
CA ILE A 270 -0.68 -1.58 13.15
C ILE A 270 -1.61 -0.77 12.22
N THR A 271 -1.37 0.54 12.09
CA THR A 271 -2.14 1.39 11.17
C THR A 271 -1.32 2.55 10.62
N ARG A 272 -1.57 2.89 9.35
CA ARG A 272 -1.04 4.08 8.67
C ARG A 272 -1.94 5.30 8.83
N HIS A 273 -3.18 5.07 9.25
CA HIS A 273 -4.22 6.08 9.41
C HIS A 273 -4.36 6.51 10.87
N GLY A 274 -3.28 6.53 11.64
CA GLY A 274 -3.32 6.82 13.08
C GLY A 274 -3.94 8.19 13.37
N ARG A 275 -3.66 9.19 12.53
CA ARG A 275 -4.28 10.53 12.64
C ARG A 275 -5.80 10.44 12.54
N SER A 276 -6.31 9.86 11.45
CA SER A 276 -7.75 9.78 11.22
C SER A 276 -8.43 8.86 12.21
N ALA A 277 -7.80 7.74 12.59
CA ALA A 277 -8.32 6.83 13.60
C ALA A 277 -8.44 7.50 14.98
N MET A 278 -7.45 8.29 15.38
CA MET A 278 -7.50 9.07 16.62
C MET A 278 -8.63 10.11 16.62
N LEU A 279 -8.85 10.77 15.48
CA LEU A 279 -9.95 11.74 15.35
C LEU A 279 -11.32 11.05 15.38
N ASN A 280 -11.42 9.86 14.78
CA ASN A 280 -12.64 9.04 14.78
C ASN A 280 -12.92 8.35 16.12
N ASP A 281 -11.89 8.12 16.94
CA ASP A 281 -12.00 7.54 18.27
C ASP A 281 -11.21 8.38 19.30
N PRO A 282 -11.69 9.59 19.66
CA PRO A 282 -10.98 10.50 20.55
C PRO A 282 -10.76 9.93 21.97
N GLN A 283 -11.58 8.96 22.36
CA GLN A 283 -11.50 8.28 23.66
C GLN A 283 -10.58 7.05 23.63
N GLY A 284 -10.05 6.67 22.45
CA GLY A 284 -9.15 5.54 22.31
C GLY A 284 -9.78 4.17 22.63
N LYS A 285 -11.10 4.02 22.49
CA LYS A 285 -11.80 2.75 22.76
C LYS A 285 -11.35 1.61 21.85
N LEU A 286 -10.90 1.95 20.65
CA LEU A 286 -10.46 1.04 19.60
C LEU A 286 -8.92 1.01 19.48
N PHE A 287 -8.19 1.73 20.35
CA PHE A 287 -6.74 1.72 20.37
C PHE A 287 -6.23 0.28 20.61
N PRO A 288 -5.25 -0.24 19.84
CA PRO A 288 -4.28 0.45 18.98
C PRO A 288 -4.72 0.74 17.52
N TRP A 289 -6.02 0.84 17.25
CA TRP A 289 -6.61 1.23 15.96
C TRP A 289 -6.20 0.32 14.79
N GLY A 290 -6.24 -0.99 15.03
CA GLY A 290 -6.05 -2.00 13.99
C GLY A 290 -7.15 -1.99 12.92
N ALA A 291 -7.06 -2.91 11.97
CA ALA A 291 -8.09 -3.10 10.95
C ALA A 291 -9.43 -3.50 11.60
N GLN A 292 -10.54 -3.09 10.99
CA GLN A 292 -11.90 -3.39 11.45
C GLN A 292 -12.68 -4.18 10.38
N PRO A 293 -13.75 -4.90 10.77
CA PRO A 293 -14.57 -5.64 9.81
C PRO A 293 -15.29 -4.73 8.80
N MET A 294 -15.76 -3.58 9.27
CA MET A 294 -16.43 -2.55 8.48
C MET A 294 -16.11 -1.16 9.04
N TYR A 295 -16.31 -0.14 8.22
CA TYR A 295 -16.10 1.25 8.59
C TYR A 295 -17.35 2.07 8.24
N GLU A 296 -17.71 3.03 9.07
CA GLU A 296 -18.63 4.09 8.65
C GLU A 296 -17.93 4.97 7.62
N LEU A 297 -18.60 5.38 6.54
CA LEU A 297 -18.08 6.32 5.57
C LEU A 297 -18.24 7.75 6.13
N ASN A 298 -17.12 8.35 6.53
CA ASN A 298 -17.09 9.70 7.08
C ASN A 298 -15.77 10.40 6.73
N GLU A 299 -15.60 11.64 7.17
CA GLU A 299 -14.39 12.44 6.96
C GLU A 299 -13.08 11.69 7.28
N HIS A 300 -13.08 10.90 8.35
CA HIS A 300 -11.88 10.25 8.88
C HIS A 300 -11.59 8.89 8.25
N THR A 301 -12.59 8.23 7.67
CA THR A 301 -12.43 6.90 7.06
C THR A 301 -12.33 6.95 5.55
N LEU A 302 -12.74 8.05 4.90
CA LEU A 302 -12.71 8.24 3.44
C LEU A 302 -11.34 7.90 2.82
N CYS A 303 -10.25 8.27 3.49
CA CYS A 303 -8.89 8.01 3.01
C CYS A 303 -8.58 6.51 2.83
N ARG A 304 -9.36 5.62 3.46
CA ARG A 304 -9.22 4.16 3.35
C ARG A 304 -9.78 3.61 2.04
N LEU A 305 -10.70 4.28 1.35
CA LEU A 305 -11.25 3.81 0.07
C LEU A 305 -10.17 3.52 -0.99
N ARG A 306 -9.00 4.14 -0.85
CA ARG A 306 -7.84 3.96 -1.73
C ARG A 306 -6.97 2.77 -1.36
N ASP A 307 -7.08 2.22 -0.15
CA ASP A 307 -6.22 1.12 0.30
C ASP A 307 -6.56 -0.18 -0.43
N GLU A 308 -7.85 -0.49 -0.55
CA GLU A 308 -8.37 -1.73 -1.13
C GLU A 308 -9.71 -1.46 -1.86
N PRO A 309 -10.12 -2.36 -2.78
CA PRO A 309 -11.48 -2.34 -3.30
C PRO A 309 -12.49 -2.37 -2.14
N SER A 310 -13.53 -1.55 -2.25
CA SER A 310 -14.44 -1.24 -1.15
C SER A 310 -15.87 -1.51 -1.57
N LEU A 311 -16.58 -2.38 -0.85
CA LEU A 311 -18.02 -2.45 -0.90
C LEU A 311 -18.58 -1.34 -0.02
N VAL A 312 -19.44 -0.50 -0.57
CA VAL A 312 -20.13 0.59 0.15
C VAL A 312 -21.62 0.36 0.03
N LEU A 313 -22.31 0.31 1.18
CA LEU A 313 -23.77 0.36 1.25
C LEU A 313 -24.18 1.80 1.52
N PHE A 314 -24.84 2.41 0.54
CA PHE A 314 -25.44 3.74 0.65
C PHE A 314 -26.90 3.62 1.11
N THR A 315 -27.27 4.43 2.09
CA THR A 315 -28.60 4.56 2.70
C THR A 315 -28.88 6.04 2.99
N GLU A 316 -30.09 6.40 3.41
CA GLU A 316 -30.45 7.78 3.76
C GLU A 316 -29.73 8.30 5.02
N GLY A 317 -29.02 7.41 5.73
CA GLY A 317 -28.16 7.77 6.85
C GLY A 317 -28.88 7.87 8.20
N SER A 318 -30.19 7.65 8.28
CA SER A 318 -30.92 7.67 9.54
C SER A 318 -30.37 6.64 10.55
N PRO A 319 -30.58 6.82 11.87
CA PRO A 319 -30.14 5.85 12.86
C PRO A 319 -30.67 4.43 12.60
N GLU A 320 -31.88 4.31 12.07
CA GLU A 320 -32.48 3.06 11.63
C GLU A 320 -31.73 2.46 10.44
N ASP A 321 -31.34 3.27 9.46
CA ASP A 321 -30.56 2.83 8.30
C ASP A 321 -29.15 2.37 8.66
N VAL A 322 -28.52 3.05 9.63
CA VAL A 322 -27.21 2.65 10.15
C VAL A 322 -27.33 1.29 10.82
N ALA A 323 -28.35 1.10 11.66
CA ALA A 323 -28.59 -0.19 12.31
C ALA A 323 -28.86 -1.31 11.30
N PHE A 324 -29.68 -1.03 10.28
CA PHE A 324 -29.94 -1.94 9.16
C PHE A 324 -28.66 -2.29 8.40
N SER A 325 -27.85 -1.30 8.05
CA SER A 325 -26.60 -1.48 7.29
C SER A 325 -25.61 -2.36 8.04
N VAL A 326 -25.40 -2.08 9.34
CA VAL A 326 -24.50 -2.85 10.19
C VAL A 326 -24.99 -4.30 10.31
N GLU A 327 -26.29 -4.53 10.45
CA GLU A 327 -26.87 -5.89 10.55
C GLU A 327 -26.67 -6.68 9.25
N VAL A 328 -27.08 -6.12 8.12
CA VAL A 328 -27.03 -6.78 6.80
C VAL A 328 -25.59 -7.07 6.37
N LEU A 329 -24.66 -6.17 6.69
CA LEU A 329 -23.25 -6.32 6.31
C LEU A 329 -22.45 -7.23 7.25
N ARG A 330 -22.91 -7.47 8.49
CA ARG A 330 -22.12 -8.13 9.56
C ARG A 330 -21.50 -9.44 9.12
N GLN A 331 -22.31 -10.34 8.57
CA GLN A 331 -21.83 -11.67 8.19
C GLN A 331 -20.76 -11.62 7.09
N SER A 332 -20.94 -10.76 6.10
CA SER A 332 -19.97 -10.58 5.02
C SER A 332 -18.71 -9.87 5.50
N ALA A 333 -18.85 -8.88 6.39
CA ALA A 333 -17.75 -8.17 7.01
C ALA A 333 -16.85 -9.10 7.82
N ASP A 334 -17.43 -9.91 8.71
CA ASP A 334 -16.68 -10.86 9.53
C ASP A 334 -15.95 -11.90 8.69
N SER A 335 -16.61 -12.41 7.65
CA SER A 335 -16.02 -13.39 6.72
C SER A 335 -14.83 -12.80 5.95
N LEU A 336 -14.99 -11.61 5.36
CA LEU A 336 -13.91 -10.92 4.63
C LEU A 336 -12.77 -10.48 5.55
N PHE A 337 -13.10 -10.06 6.78
CA PHE A 337 -12.12 -9.67 7.78
C PHE A 337 -11.27 -10.87 8.26
N ALA A 338 -11.92 -12.02 8.49
CA ALA A 338 -11.23 -13.26 8.80
C ALA A 338 -10.32 -13.72 7.65
N GLU A 339 -10.80 -13.64 6.40
CA GLU A 339 -10.01 -13.93 5.19
C GLU A 339 -8.77 -13.03 5.11
N ARG A 340 -8.93 -11.72 5.36
CA ARG A 340 -7.83 -10.75 5.39
C ARG A 340 -6.80 -11.08 6.48
N SER A 341 -7.28 -11.41 7.67
CA SER A 341 -6.44 -11.72 8.84
C SER A 341 -5.63 -13.01 8.65
N GLU A 342 -6.25 -14.06 8.11
CA GLU A 342 -5.59 -15.31 7.73
C GLU A 342 -4.60 -15.11 6.58
N GLY A 343 -4.95 -14.25 5.62
CA GLY A 343 -4.08 -13.85 4.51
C GLY A 343 -2.74 -13.25 4.97
N LEU A 344 -2.74 -12.56 6.13
CA LEU A 344 -1.58 -11.98 6.80
C LEU A 344 -0.79 -13.02 7.61
N LYS A 345 -1.48 -13.92 8.33
CA LYS A 345 -0.89 -14.99 9.16
C LYS A 345 -0.26 -16.14 8.37
N ARG A 346 -0.78 -16.50 7.20
CA ARG A 346 -0.20 -17.56 6.30
C ARG A 346 1.14 -17.16 5.66
N SER A 347 1.78 -16.12 6.18
CA SER A 347 3.20 -15.81 6.02
C SER A 347 3.99 -16.80 6.87
N PRO A 348 4.80 -17.72 6.30
CA PRO A 348 5.23 -18.89 7.06
C PRO A 348 6.34 -18.54 8.06
N SER A 349 6.00 -18.60 9.35
CA SER A 349 6.92 -18.78 10.49
C SER A 349 6.72 -20.13 11.21
N LYS A 350 6.19 -21.15 10.52
CA LYS A 350 6.18 -22.52 11.02
C LYS A 350 6.52 -23.50 9.89
N ASP A 351 7.81 -23.81 9.80
CA ASP A 351 8.33 -25.10 9.32
C ASP A 351 9.61 -25.36 10.12
N SER A 352 9.41 -25.61 11.41
CA SER A 352 10.39 -26.23 12.30
C SER A 352 9.65 -26.75 13.52
N LYS A 353 9.05 -27.92 13.33
CA LYS A 353 8.85 -28.95 14.35
C LYS A 353 8.44 -30.20 13.60
N GLU A 354 9.45 -30.93 13.13
CA GLU A 354 9.36 -32.38 13.07
C GLU A 354 8.92 -32.84 14.46
N SER A 355 7.66 -33.23 14.58
CA SER A 355 7.18 -34.01 15.70
C SER A 355 7.54 -35.45 15.38
N GLU A 356 8.62 -35.92 16.00
CA GLU A 356 8.90 -37.34 16.19
C GLU A 356 7.63 -38.02 16.72
N SER A 357 7.06 -38.91 15.93
CA SER A 357 6.19 -39.97 16.43
C SER A 357 6.85 -41.27 16.03
N GLN A 358 7.23 -42.02 17.07
CA GLN A 358 7.57 -43.42 17.00
C GLN A 358 6.36 -44.16 16.42
N ASP A 359 6.60 -45.04 15.46
CA ASP A 359 5.79 -46.25 15.29
C ASP A 359 6.68 -47.35 14.72
N GLU A 360 6.85 -48.38 15.55
CA GLU A 360 7.29 -49.70 15.13
C GLU A 360 6.24 -50.32 14.21
N ASN A 361 6.63 -50.84 13.04
CA ASN A 361 6.47 -52.26 12.71
C ASN A 361 6.84 -52.61 11.26
N GLY A 362 7.52 -53.75 11.12
CA GLY A 362 6.95 -54.90 10.42
C GLY A 362 6.61 -54.75 8.93
N ASN A 363 7.61 -55.06 8.11
CA ASN A 363 7.53 -55.88 6.89
C ASN A 363 6.14 -56.44 6.52
N THR A 364 5.62 -56.12 5.33
CA THR A 364 5.03 -57.09 4.39
C THR A 364 4.74 -56.46 3.03
N THR A 365 4.86 -57.33 2.04
CA THR A 365 5.00 -57.09 0.61
C THR A 365 3.67 -57.13 -0.16
N ASP A 366 3.77 -56.70 -1.42
CA ASP A 366 3.06 -57.18 -2.59
C ASP A 366 1.72 -56.55 -3.03
N SER A 367 1.89 -55.73 -4.07
CA SER A 367 1.40 -56.00 -5.43
C SER A 367 -0.01 -55.54 -5.84
N SER A 368 0.04 -54.75 -6.94
CA SER A 368 -0.78 -54.90 -8.15
C SER A 368 -2.12 -54.12 -8.14
N ASN A 369 -2.61 -53.44 -9.18
CA ASN A 369 -2.36 -53.50 -10.62
C ASN A 369 -3.15 -52.36 -11.34
N LEU A 370 -2.58 -51.85 -12.46
CA LEU A 370 -3.22 -51.43 -13.74
C LEU A 370 -4.25 -50.25 -13.74
N THR A 371 -4.35 -49.33 -14.71
CA THR A 371 -3.89 -49.20 -16.12
C THR A 371 -4.02 -47.76 -16.66
N HIS A 372 -3.03 -47.34 -17.47
CA HIS A 372 -3.05 -46.59 -18.76
C HIS A 372 -4.20 -45.61 -19.11
N SER A 373 -3.94 -44.31 -19.25
CA SER A 373 -3.44 -43.59 -20.46
C SER A 373 -4.38 -43.60 -21.67
N THR A 374 -4.84 -42.42 -22.13
CA THR A 374 -4.72 -41.97 -23.53
C THR A 374 -4.76 -40.44 -23.61
N ASN A 375 -3.84 -39.88 -24.40
CA ASN A 375 -3.83 -38.48 -24.81
C ASN A 375 -4.87 -38.25 -25.91
N SER A 376 -5.45 -37.05 -25.99
CA SER A 376 -5.61 -36.38 -27.27
C SER A 376 -5.53 -34.87 -27.13
N VAL A 377 -4.63 -34.32 -27.94
CA VAL A 377 -4.34 -32.91 -28.17
C VAL A 377 -5.50 -32.22 -28.90
N ASN A 378 -5.75 -30.95 -28.57
CA ASN A 378 -5.88 -29.90 -29.58
C ASN A 378 -5.66 -28.52 -28.96
N SER A 379 -4.81 -27.78 -29.65
CA SER A 379 -4.34 -26.42 -29.44
C SER A 379 -5.43 -25.36 -29.62
N CYS A 380 -5.48 -24.38 -28.72
CA CYS A 380 -5.74 -23.00 -29.12
C CYS A 380 -5.13 -22.04 -28.10
N ALA A 381 -4.61 -20.93 -28.62
CA ALA A 381 -4.03 -19.85 -27.87
C ALA A 381 -5.09 -19.11 -27.03
N SER A 382 -4.60 -18.34 -26.06
CA SER A 382 -5.34 -17.45 -25.15
C SER A 382 -6.01 -18.12 -23.96
N SER A 383 -5.95 -17.39 -22.84
CA SER A 383 -6.70 -17.58 -21.59
C SER A 383 -6.54 -18.93 -20.90
N ASP A 384 -5.63 -18.99 -19.92
CA ASP A 384 -5.88 -19.73 -18.67
C ASP A 384 -4.84 -19.30 -17.63
N VAL A 385 -4.99 -18.08 -17.12
CA VAL A 385 -4.64 -17.86 -15.72
C VAL A 385 -5.80 -18.51 -14.96
N SER A 386 -5.64 -19.75 -14.53
CA SER A 386 -6.57 -20.37 -13.60
C SER A 386 -6.52 -19.56 -12.30
N ILE A 387 -7.45 -18.62 -12.10
CA ILE A 387 -7.50 -17.73 -10.93
C ILE A 387 -8.23 -18.47 -9.79
N PRO A 388 -7.58 -18.81 -8.66
CA PRO A 388 -8.24 -19.37 -7.47
C PRO A 388 -8.17 -18.35 -6.28
N PRO A 389 -8.87 -18.57 -5.14
CA PRO A 389 -10.13 -17.96 -4.70
C PRO A 389 -9.97 -16.70 -3.80
N TRP A 390 -8.77 -16.12 -3.73
CA TRP A 390 -8.44 -14.95 -2.91
C TRP A 390 -8.68 -13.65 -3.68
N ALA A 391 -9.86 -13.45 -4.25
CA ALA A 391 -10.25 -12.14 -4.75
C ALA A 391 -9.89 -11.08 -3.69
N ASP A 392 -9.35 -9.94 -4.13
CA ASP A 392 -8.75 -8.93 -3.26
C ASP A 392 -9.59 -8.69 -2.00
N PRO A 393 -8.94 -8.54 -0.82
CA PRO A 393 -9.66 -8.46 0.44
C PRO A 393 -10.53 -7.21 0.46
N LEU A 394 -11.77 -7.36 0.02
CA LEU A 394 -12.77 -6.32 -0.08
C LEU A 394 -13.00 -5.74 1.32
N GLN A 395 -12.87 -4.43 1.45
CA GLN A 395 -13.27 -3.74 2.68
C GLN A 395 -14.73 -3.33 2.58
N ILE A 396 -15.38 -3.18 3.73
CA ILE A 396 -16.79 -2.85 3.80
C ILE A 396 -16.96 -1.47 4.45
N PHE A 397 -17.80 -0.66 3.81
CA PHE A 397 -18.28 0.60 4.32
C PHE A 397 -19.80 0.63 4.34
N TYR A 398 -20.34 1.41 5.27
CA TYR A 398 -21.75 1.81 5.30
C TYR A 398 -21.84 3.34 5.47
N THR A 399 -22.92 3.95 5.02
CA THR A 399 -23.18 5.38 5.21
C THR A 399 -23.89 5.66 6.53
N GLY A 400 -23.57 6.82 7.12
CA GLY A 400 -24.32 7.42 8.23
C GLY A 400 -24.87 8.78 7.83
N GLU A 401 -25.13 9.63 8.83
CA GLU A 401 -25.67 11.00 8.63
C GLU A 401 -24.63 12.01 8.08
N ASP A 402 -23.41 11.59 7.77
CA ASP A 402 -22.34 12.48 7.31
C ASP A 402 -22.66 13.01 5.89
N PRO A 403 -22.74 14.34 5.68
CA PRO A 403 -23.02 14.94 4.36
C PRO A 403 -21.98 14.59 3.29
N LEU A 404 -20.81 14.08 3.69
CA LEU A 404 -19.84 13.51 2.78
C LEU A 404 -20.41 12.36 1.93
N CYS A 405 -21.36 11.59 2.48
CA CYS A 405 -21.93 10.43 1.79
C CYS A 405 -22.58 10.84 0.46
N ASP A 406 -23.34 11.94 0.47
CA ASP A 406 -23.99 12.51 -0.73
C ASP A 406 -22.97 12.97 -1.77
N LEU A 407 -21.88 13.60 -1.32
CA LEU A 407 -20.79 14.03 -2.20
C LEU A 407 -20.07 12.85 -2.85
N VAL A 408 -19.90 11.76 -2.10
CA VAL A 408 -19.31 10.54 -2.64
C VAL A 408 -20.26 9.94 -3.68
N LEU A 409 -21.57 9.87 -3.41
CA LEU A 409 -22.58 9.44 -4.39
C LEU A 409 -22.55 10.29 -5.66
N GLU A 410 -22.59 11.62 -5.54
CA GLU A 410 -22.52 12.51 -6.70
C GLU A 410 -21.19 12.35 -7.45
N GLY A 411 -20.09 12.24 -6.72
CA GLY A 411 -18.77 11.98 -7.28
C GLY A 411 -18.74 10.69 -8.12
N LEU A 412 -19.40 9.64 -7.65
CA LEU A 412 -19.57 8.38 -8.37
C LEU A 412 -20.60 8.48 -9.52
N GLY A 413 -21.27 9.62 -9.71
CA GLY A 413 -22.30 9.82 -10.72
C GLY A 413 -23.63 9.14 -10.36
N LEU A 414 -23.86 8.92 -9.06
CA LEU A 414 -25.02 8.20 -8.50
C LEU A 414 -25.87 9.11 -7.59
N GLY A 415 -25.82 10.44 -7.78
CA GLY A 415 -26.54 11.40 -6.92
C GLY A 415 -28.07 11.27 -6.98
N ASP A 416 -28.62 10.82 -8.10
CA ASP A 416 -30.06 10.62 -8.31
C ASP A 416 -30.49 9.15 -8.09
N ALA A 417 -29.62 8.32 -7.52
CA ALA A 417 -29.90 6.91 -7.30
C ALA A 417 -30.93 6.67 -6.18
N GLU A 418 -31.81 5.69 -6.37
CA GLU A 418 -32.68 5.22 -5.29
C GLU A 418 -31.86 4.43 -4.25
N LEU A 419 -32.06 4.73 -2.97
CA LEU A 419 -31.41 4.08 -1.84
C LEU A 419 -32.37 3.07 -1.18
N PRO A 420 -31.89 1.95 -0.60
CA PRO A 420 -30.48 1.60 -0.37
C PRO A 420 -29.77 1.04 -1.62
N MET A 421 -28.46 1.33 -1.77
CA MET A 421 -27.66 0.91 -2.92
C MET A 421 -26.31 0.31 -2.53
N LEU A 422 -25.93 -0.80 -3.16
CA LEU A 422 -24.62 -1.43 -3.00
C LEU A 422 -23.70 -1.09 -4.19
N VAL A 423 -22.49 -0.61 -3.87
CA VAL A 423 -21.47 -0.28 -4.87
C VAL A 423 -20.14 -0.88 -4.46
N ILE A 424 -19.43 -1.52 -5.38
CA ILE A 424 -18.02 -1.87 -5.19
C ILE A 424 -17.17 -0.85 -5.95
N VAL A 425 -16.30 -0.15 -5.24
CA VAL A 425 -15.42 0.88 -5.77
C VAL A 425 -13.96 0.42 -5.65
N ASP A 426 -13.24 0.46 -6.77
CA ASP A 426 -11.80 0.24 -6.84
C ASP A 426 -11.12 1.53 -7.33
N VAL A 427 -10.74 2.38 -6.37
CA VAL A 427 -10.12 3.68 -6.63
C VAL A 427 -8.80 3.54 -7.39
N ILE A 428 -7.96 2.57 -7.03
CA ILE A 428 -6.65 2.37 -7.69
C ILE A 428 -6.84 1.83 -9.10
N GLY A 429 -7.81 0.93 -9.29
CA GLY A 429 -8.20 0.43 -10.61
C GLY A 429 -8.95 1.46 -11.46
N GLY A 430 -9.46 2.53 -10.87
CA GLY A 430 -10.26 3.54 -11.55
C GLY A 430 -11.63 3.02 -12.01
N ARG A 431 -12.21 2.03 -11.30
CA ARG A 431 -13.47 1.39 -11.69
C ARG A 431 -14.43 1.17 -10.54
N MET A 432 -15.71 1.01 -10.86
CA MET A 432 -16.75 0.61 -9.93
C MET A 432 -17.73 -0.38 -10.57
N CYS A 433 -18.55 -1.04 -9.75
CA CYS A 433 -19.76 -1.70 -10.19
C CYS A 433 -20.89 -1.46 -9.17
N VAL A 434 -22.11 -1.37 -9.67
CA VAL A 434 -23.32 -1.17 -8.87
C VAL A 434 -24.11 -2.47 -8.85
N CYS A 435 -24.75 -2.79 -7.72
CA CYS A 435 -25.65 -3.92 -7.63
C CYS A 435 -27.00 -3.58 -8.28
N ASP A 436 -27.47 -4.42 -9.20
CA ASP A 436 -28.73 -4.20 -9.92
C ASP A 436 -29.99 -4.55 -9.09
N LYS A 437 -29.82 -5.03 -7.85
CA LYS A 437 -30.93 -5.50 -7.00
C LYS A 437 -31.35 -4.38 -6.01
N PRO A 438 -32.61 -3.94 -6.03
CA PRO A 438 -33.07 -2.81 -5.20
C PRO A 438 -33.22 -3.16 -3.72
N ASP A 439 -33.68 -4.38 -3.40
CA ASP A 439 -33.92 -4.80 -2.01
C ASP A 439 -32.64 -5.36 -1.38
N VAL A 440 -31.82 -4.51 -0.76
CA VAL A 440 -30.57 -4.97 -0.15
C VAL A 440 -30.85 -5.93 1.02
N SER A 441 -30.34 -7.16 0.93
CA SER A 441 -30.40 -8.18 2.01
C SER A 441 -29.04 -8.83 2.23
N THR A 442 -28.89 -9.58 3.34
CA THR A 442 -27.66 -10.33 3.66
C THR A 442 -27.28 -11.32 2.54
N GLU A 443 -28.27 -11.94 1.90
CA GLU A 443 -28.08 -12.87 0.77
C GLU A 443 -27.60 -12.12 -0.47
N ILE A 444 -28.20 -10.97 -0.76
CA ILE A 444 -27.86 -10.14 -1.92
C ILE A 444 -26.45 -9.58 -1.79
N VAL A 445 -26.05 -9.13 -0.60
CA VAL A 445 -24.67 -8.71 -0.33
C VAL A 445 -23.69 -9.85 -0.62
N LYS A 446 -23.95 -11.07 -0.14
CA LYS A 446 -23.07 -12.22 -0.37
C LYS A 446 -23.00 -12.60 -1.85
N GLU A 447 -24.13 -12.61 -2.53
CA GLU A 447 -24.21 -12.91 -3.96
C GLU A 447 -23.43 -11.88 -4.77
N PHE A 448 -23.61 -10.60 -4.50
CA PHE A 448 -22.89 -9.51 -5.17
C PHE A 448 -21.38 -9.60 -4.94
N ILE A 449 -20.94 -9.86 -3.71
CA ILE A 449 -19.53 -10.11 -3.40
C ILE A 449 -19.03 -11.33 -4.20
N ASN A 450 -19.77 -12.44 -4.21
CA ASN A 450 -19.35 -13.65 -4.91
C ASN A 450 -19.26 -13.42 -6.43
N ASP A 451 -20.20 -12.69 -7.01
CA ASP A 451 -20.17 -12.35 -8.43
C ASP A 451 -19.00 -11.42 -8.76
N TYR A 452 -18.68 -10.46 -7.89
CA TYR A 452 -17.47 -9.65 -8.02
C TYR A 452 -16.20 -10.51 -7.94
N LYS A 453 -16.11 -11.39 -6.94
CA LYS A 453 -14.95 -12.30 -6.76
C LYS A 453 -14.75 -13.22 -7.96
N ASN A 454 -15.83 -13.61 -8.63
CA ASN A 454 -15.81 -14.47 -9.82
C ASN A 454 -15.73 -13.67 -11.14
N GLY A 455 -15.63 -12.35 -11.10
CA GLY A 455 -15.51 -11.50 -12.29
C GLY A 455 -16.77 -11.43 -13.14
N LYS A 456 -17.95 -11.71 -12.57
CA LYS A 456 -19.25 -11.65 -13.26
C LYS A 456 -19.86 -10.25 -13.28
N THR A 457 -19.47 -9.38 -12.34
CA THR A 457 -19.98 -7.99 -12.26
C THR A 457 -19.40 -7.13 -13.36
N ALA A 458 -20.23 -6.31 -14.00
CA ALA A 458 -19.79 -5.36 -15.01
C ALA A 458 -19.06 -4.16 -14.36
N MET A 459 -17.73 -4.12 -14.49
CA MET A 459 -16.91 -3.03 -13.96
C MET A 459 -16.85 -1.86 -14.93
N VAL A 460 -17.51 -0.76 -14.57
CA VAL A 460 -17.52 0.51 -15.33
C VAL A 460 -16.40 1.44 -14.84
N PRO A 461 -15.84 2.30 -15.71
CA PRO A 461 -14.88 3.33 -15.29
C PRO A 461 -15.47 4.29 -14.27
N LEU A 462 -14.66 4.75 -13.32
CA LEU A 462 -15.05 5.85 -12.43
C LEU A 462 -15.25 7.14 -13.25
N PRO A 463 -16.22 7.99 -12.87
CA PRO A 463 -16.43 9.26 -13.54
C PRO A 463 -15.19 10.14 -13.53
N SER A 464 -14.86 10.69 -14.70
CA SER A 464 -13.73 11.63 -14.87
C SER A 464 -14.23 13.05 -14.60
N THR A 465 -14.25 13.49 -13.34
CA THR A 465 -14.63 14.86 -12.89
C THR A 465 -15.78 15.53 -13.66
N CYS A 466 -16.98 15.50 -13.10
CA CYS A 466 -17.98 16.52 -13.37
C CYS A 466 -17.47 17.86 -12.81
N GLN A 467 -17.24 18.86 -13.67
CA GLN A 467 -17.22 20.25 -13.27
C GLN A 467 -18.67 20.69 -13.02
N SER A 468 -19.29 20.26 -11.92
CA SER A 468 -20.57 20.85 -11.51
C SER A 468 -20.28 22.21 -10.87
N SER A 469 -20.48 23.27 -11.65
CA SER A 469 -20.46 24.65 -11.17
C SER A 469 -21.64 24.86 -10.21
N GLY A 470 -21.42 24.61 -8.91
CA GLY A 470 -22.47 24.74 -7.88
C GLY A 470 -22.14 24.11 -6.53
N MET A 471 -21.10 23.28 -6.46
CA MET A 471 -20.71 22.59 -5.25
C MET A 471 -20.01 23.48 -4.20
N PRO A 472 -20.31 23.37 -2.89
CA PRO A 472 -19.62 24.11 -1.83
C PRO A 472 -18.11 23.79 -1.81
N SER A 473 -17.24 24.79 -1.62
CA SER A 473 -15.78 24.58 -1.70
C SER A 473 -15.20 23.59 -0.67
N GLN A 474 -15.95 23.28 0.40
CA GLN A 474 -15.55 22.46 1.54
C GLN A 474 -16.79 21.90 2.26
N VAL A 475 -16.72 20.69 2.79
CA VAL A 475 -17.77 20.06 3.62
C VAL A 475 -17.13 19.41 4.85
N GLY A 476 -17.67 19.69 6.04
CA GLY A 476 -17.10 19.22 7.31
C GLY A 476 -15.71 19.78 7.66
N GLY A 477 -15.12 20.62 6.81
CA GLY A 477 -13.70 21.00 6.91
C GLY A 477 -12.81 20.35 5.83
N ILE A 478 -13.35 19.47 4.98
CA ILE A 478 -12.62 18.85 3.87
C ILE A 478 -12.87 19.59 2.56
N PRO A 479 -11.83 20.11 1.89
CA PRO A 479 -11.96 20.66 0.54
C PRO A 479 -12.42 19.58 -0.46
N ILE A 480 -13.38 19.87 -1.34
CA ILE A 480 -13.92 18.91 -2.32
C ILE A 480 -12.83 18.20 -3.14
N ARG A 481 -11.75 18.91 -3.48
CA ARG A 481 -10.58 18.32 -4.15
C ARG A 481 -9.99 17.09 -3.43
N MET A 482 -10.11 17.01 -2.10
CA MET A 482 -9.61 15.87 -1.32
C MET A 482 -10.53 14.66 -1.46
N ILE A 483 -11.84 14.87 -1.64
CA ILE A 483 -12.82 13.81 -1.93
C ILE A 483 -12.54 13.25 -3.32
N HIS A 484 -12.39 14.15 -4.29
CA HIS A 484 -11.93 13.82 -5.64
C HIS A 484 -10.61 13.04 -5.62
N GLN A 485 -9.64 13.48 -4.82
CA GLN A 485 -8.37 12.77 -4.66
C GLN A 485 -8.53 11.40 -4.01
N ALA A 486 -9.42 11.27 -3.01
CA ALA A 486 -9.71 10.01 -2.33
C ALA A 486 -10.40 8.99 -3.24
N LEU A 487 -11.26 9.47 -4.15
CA LEU A 487 -11.95 8.66 -5.16
C LEU A 487 -11.15 8.51 -6.45
N GLY A 488 -9.95 9.10 -6.55
CA GLY A 488 -9.12 9.07 -7.76
C GLY A 488 -9.65 9.93 -8.92
N MET A 489 -10.64 10.77 -8.68
CA MET A 489 -11.32 11.63 -9.64
C MET A 489 -10.65 13.01 -9.70
N GLY A 490 -9.42 13.11 -10.17
CA GLY A 490 -8.77 14.42 -10.35
C GLY A 490 -7.31 14.33 -10.79
N ASN A 491 -6.81 15.39 -11.43
CA ASN A 491 -5.39 15.48 -11.78
C ASN A 491 -4.53 15.40 -10.52
N SER A 492 -3.55 14.49 -10.52
CA SER A 492 -2.62 14.30 -9.40
C SER A 492 -2.01 15.66 -9.03
N PRO A 493 -2.20 16.16 -7.79
CA PRO A 493 -1.63 17.45 -7.43
C PRO A 493 -0.11 17.36 -7.54
N SER A 494 0.47 18.26 -8.33
CA SER A 494 1.86 18.65 -8.14
C SER A 494 2.06 18.98 -6.67
N GLN A 495 3.15 18.52 -6.06
CA GLN A 495 3.47 18.71 -4.63
C GLN A 495 3.66 20.18 -4.18
N ASN A 496 3.16 21.16 -4.92
CA ASN A 496 3.16 22.56 -4.54
C ASN A 496 1.74 23.12 -4.63
N SER A 497 1.30 23.72 -3.53
CA SER A 497 0.15 24.61 -3.39
C SER A 497 -1.15 24.00 -2.87
N ILE A 498 -1.28 23.99 -1.53
CA ILE A 498 -2.55 24.18 -0.84
C ILE A 498 -2.31 25.20 0.29
N GLY A 499 -2.99 26.35 0.19
CA GLY A 499 -2.83 27.52 1.05
C GLY A 499 -3.24 27.32 2.50
N SER A 500 -2.73 28.25 3.30
CA SER A 500 -2.80 28.37 4.75
C SER A 500 -4.21 28.55 5.30
N GLU A 501 -4.58 27.76 6.30
CA GLU A 501 -5.48 28.20 7.36
C GLU A 501 -4.79 28.00 8.70
N THR A 502 -4.42 29.12 9.32
CA THR A 502 -3.90 29.19 10.69
C THR A 502 -5.08 29.23 11.65
N VAL A 503 -5.36 28.11 12.32
CA VAL A 503 -6.22 28.11 13.51
C VAL A 503 -5.31 28.20 14.75
N PRO A 504 -5.50 29.17 15.66
CA PRO A 504 -4.69 29.27 16.86
C PRO A 504 -5.03 28.14 17.83
N LEU A 505 -4.02 27.33 18.17
CA LEU A 505 -4.12 26.31 19.23
C LEU A 505 -4.06 26.99 20.61
N SER A 506 -5.20 27.11 21.28
CA SER A 506 -5.25 27.28 22.73
C SER A 506 -5.00 25.94 23.40
N SER A 507 -3.92 25.84 24.19
CA SER A 507 -3.59 24.66 24.98
C SER A 507 -4.54 24.49 26.17
N PRO A 508 -5.30 23.38 26.31
CA PRO A 508 -5.92 23.05 27.58
C PRO A 508 -4.91 22.35 28.48
N SER A 509 -4.63 22.95 29.64
CA SER A 509 -3.95 22.28 30.74
C SER A 509 -4.87 21.20 31.30
N THR A 510 -4.59 19.93 31.00
CA THR A 510 -5.28 18.80 31.64
C THR A 510 -4.29 17.95 32.42
N ASN A 511 -4.47 17.96 33.75
CA ASN A 511 -3.85 17.03 34.66
C ASN A 511 -4.39 15.64 34.35
N ILE A 512 -3.56 14.76 33.78
CA ILE A 512 -3.92 13.37 33.52
C ILE A 512 -3.82 12.62 34.84
N THR A 513 -4.96 12.37 35.48
CA THR A 513 -5.09 11.39 36.55
C THR A 513 -4.93 9.99 35.96
N ASN A 514 -3.95 9.23 36.46
CA ASN A 514 -3.71 7.83 36.10
C ASN A 514 -4.98 6.98 36.29
N THR A 515 -5.64 6.59 35.21
CA THR A 515 -6.58 5.48 35.19
C THR A 515 -5.82 4.20 34.87
N GLU A 516 -5.76 3.29 35.85
CA GLU A 516 -5.17 1.96 35.69
C GLU A 516 -6.04 1.13 34.73
N GLY A 517 -5.44 0.69 33.61
CA GLY A 517 -6.05 -0.28 32.70
C GLY A 517 -5.89 0.00 31.20
N MET A 518 -5.55 1.23 30.78
CA MET A 518 -5.29 1.51 29.35
C MET A 518 -3.86 1.12 28.97
N ALA A 519 -3.71 0.48 27.81
CA ALA A 519 -2.41 0.17 27.21
C ALA A 519 -1.59 1.46 27.08
N LYS A 520 -0.42 1.50 27.74
CA LYS A 520 0.46 2.67 27.72
C LYS A 520 1.16 2.75 26.36
N ALA A 521 0.83 3.76 25.55
CA ALA A 521 1.52 4.03 24.30
C ALA A 521 2.68 5.02 24.49
N VAL A 522 3.72 4.88 23.68
CA VAL A 522 4.81 5.87 23.59
C VAL A 522 4.65 6.65 22.28
N VAL A 523 4.59 7.98 22.35
CA VAL A 523 4.53 8.85 21.17
C VAL A 523 5.91 9.47 20.92
N ILE A 524 6.37 9.41 19.66
CA ILE A 524 7.67 9.87 19.17
C ILE A 524 7.48 10.78 17.96
#